data_AF-A0A453NA47-F1
#
_entry.id   AF-A0A453NA47-F1
#
_cell.length_a   1.000
_cell.length_b   1.000
_cell.length_c   1.000
_cell.angle_alpha   90.00
_cell.angle_beta   90.00
_cell.angle_gamma   90.00
#
_symmetry.space_group_name_H-M   'P 1'
#
loop_
_entity.id
_entity.type
_entity.pdbx_description
1 polymer ?
#
loop_
_entity_poly.entity_id
_entity_poly.type
_entity_poly.pdbx_seq_one_letter_code
_entity_poly.pdbx_strand_id
1 'polypeptide(L)' 'GERVILVSHGGTIRELYRHASPVPLRGKIHNTSVTVVLVSGDTGRCIVKMCGDVSHLEATGVLENAFGGDKSSA' A
#
# COMPACT_ATOMS: atom_id res chain seq x y z
N GLY A 1 -11.69 7.11 -15.89
CA GLY A 1 -11.68 6.07 -14.85
C GLY A 1 -11.88 6.72 -13.51
N GLU A 2 -12.66 6.09 -12.65
CA GLU A 2 -12.92 6.54 -11.29
C GLU A 2 -11.68 6.38 -10.41
N ARG A 3 -11.57 7.18 -9.34
CA ARG A 3 -10.47 7.11 -8.38
C ARG A 3 -11.05 7.09 -6.98
N VAL A 4 -10.57 6.14 -6.17
CA VAL A 4 -10.99 5.96 -4.78
C VAL A 4 -9.74 6.01 -3.91
N ILE A 5 -9.83 6.72 -2.78
CA ILE A 5 -8.80 6.71 -1.74
C ILE A 5 -9.32 5.84 -0.60
N LEU A 6 -8.53 4.82 -0.24
CA LEU A 6 -8.78 3.98 0.92
C LEU A 6 -7.69 4.27 1.95
N VAL A 7 -8.08 4.75 3.12
CA VAL A 7 -7.19 4.87 4.29
C VAL A 7 -7.42 3.66 5.17
N SER A 8 -6.38 2.88 5.44
CA SER A 8 -6.48 1.63 6.17
C SER A 8 -5.15 1.24 6.82
N HIS A 9 -5.14 0.10 7.51
CA HIS A 9 -3.98 -0.47 8.19
C HIS A 9 -3.14 -1.34 7.26
N GLY A 10 -1.88 -1.60 7.67
CA GLY A 10 -0.94 -2.43 6.92
C GLY A 10 -1.45 -3.84 6.64
N GLY A 11 -2.21 -4.45 7.56
CA GLY A 11 -2.84 -5.75 7.36
C GLY A 11 -3.79 -5.78 6.16
N THR A 12 -4.71 -4.82 6.08
CA THR A 12 -5.64 -4.69 4.95
C THR A 12 -4.90 -4.45 3.63
N ILE A 13 -3.91 -3.56 3.63
CA ILE A 13 -3.09 -3.28 2.43
C ILE A 13 -2.34 -4.54 1.98
N ARG A 14 -1.83 -5.35 2.91
CA ARG A 14 -1.15 -6.62 2.60
C ARG A 14 -2.09 -7.65 1.97
N GLU A 15 -3.32 -7.77 2.48
CA GLU A 15 -4.31 -8.67 1.90
C GLU A 15 -4.76 -8.20 0.50
N LEU A 16 -4.95 -6.89 0.31
CA LEU A 16 -5.22 -6.32 -1.02
C LEU A 16 -4.08 -6.59 -2.01
N TYR A 17 -2.82 -6.44 -1.57
CA TYR A 17 -1.67 -6.78 -2.37
C TYR A 17 -1.65 -8.27 -2.74
N ARG A 18 -1.93 -9.17 -1.78
CA ARG A 18 -1.99 -10.62 -2.01
C ARG A 18 -3.10 -11.00 -3.00
N HIS A 19 -4.23 -10.29 -2.96
CA HIS A 19 -5.31 -10.48 -3.93
C HIS A 19 -4.91 -10.03 -5.35
N ALA A 20 -4.14 -8.93 -5.46
CA ALA A 20 -3.79 -8.31 -6.72
C ALA A 20 -2.46 -8.80 -7.34
N SER A 21 -1.67 -9.58 -6.61
CA SER A 21 -0.32 -9.99 -7.01
C SER A 21 -0.09 -11.47 -6.72
N PRO A 22 0.50 -12.24 -7.67
CA PRO A 22 0.82 -13.65 -7.43
C PRO A 22 2.04 -13.85 -6.51
N VAL A 23 2.78 -12.78 -6.21
CA VAL A 23 3.94 -12.83 -5.32
C VAL A 23 3.59 -12.25 -3.95
N PRO A 24 4.15 -12.79 -2.85
CA PRO A 24 3.95 -12.21 -1.53
C PRO A 24 4.67 -10.86 -1.42
N LEU A 25 4.06 -9.90 -0.73
CA LEU A 25 4.72 -8.65 -0.38
C LEU A 25 5.85 -8.95 0.61
N ARG A 26 7.08 -8.57 0.27
CA ARG A 26 8.23 -8.69 1.16
C ARG A 26 8.45 -7.37 1.89
N GLY A 27 8.76 -7.47 3.18
CA GLY A 27 9.01 -6.29 4.00
C GLY A 27 7.76 -5.70 4.63
N LYS A 28 7.95 -4.48 5.14
CA LYS A 28 7.04 -3.80 6.05
C LYS A 28 6.28 -2.73 5.27
N ILE A 29 4.98 -2.61 5.55
CA ILE A 29 4.18 -1.49 5.05
C ILE A 29 4.37 -0.35 6.04
N HIS A 30 5.01 0.72 5.59
CA HIS A 30 5.23 1.90 6.42
C HIS A 30 3.93 2.67 6.62
N ASN A 31 3.79 3.29 7.79
CA ASN A 31 2.70 4.22 8.02
C ASN A 31 2.78 5.36 7.01
N THR A 32 1.62 5.87 6.61
CA THR A 32 1.50 6.93 5.60
C THR A 32 2.01 6.51 4.22
N SER A 33 2.38 5.25 3.99
CA SER A 33 2.78 4.80 2.66
C SER A 33 1.60 4.70 1.70
N VAL A 34 1.87 4.95 0.41
CA VAL A 34 0.88 4.90 -0.67
C VAL A 34 1.01 3.58 -1.44
N THR A 35 -0.13 2.96 -1.71
CA THR A 35 -0.25 1.80 -2.60
C THR A 35 -1.24 2.13 -3.72
N VAL A 36 -0.85 1.85 -4.96
CA VAL A 36 -1.67 2.10 -6.15
C VAL A 36 -2.02 0.78 -6.80
N VAL A 37 -3.31 0.48 -6.85
CA VAL A 37 -3.88 -0.70 -7.53
C VAL A 37 -4.76 -0.22 -8.66
N LEU A 38 -4.48 -0.71 -9.87
CA LEU A 38 -5.35 -0.54 -11.02
C LEU A 38 -6.36 -1.67 -11.04
N VAL A 39 -7.65 -1.35 -11.11
CA VAL A 39 -8.75 -2.32 -11.23
C VAL A 39 -9.37 -2.21 -12.61
N SER A 40 -9.44 -3.32 -13.32
CA SER A 40 -10.09 -3.38 -14.63
C SER A 40 -11.61 -3.34 -14.46
N GLY A 41 -12.28 -2.41 -15.13
CA GLY A 41 -13.73 -2.24 -14.99
C GLY A 41 -14.57 -3.35 -15.63
N ASP A 42 -14.00 -4.09 -16.57
CA ASP A 42 -14.63 -5.20 -17.30
C ASP A 42 -14.48 -6.56 -16.61
N THR A 43 -13.29 -6.85 -16.08
CA THR A 43 -12.91 -8.16 -15.54
C THR A 43 -12.73 -8.15 -14.02
N GLY A 44 -12.70 -6.97 -13.39
CA GLY A 44 -12.35 -6.83 -11.97
C GLY A 44 -10.88 -7.14 -11.66
N ARG A 45 -10.06 -7.44 -12.67
CA ARG A 45 -8.66 -7.82 -12.47
C ARG A 45 -7.88 -6.67 -11.84
N CYS A 46 -7.19 -6.98 -10.75
CA CYS A 46 -6.33 -6.02 -10.05
C CYS A 46 -4.87 -6.14 -10.51
N ILE A 47 -4.19 -5.01 -10.66
CA ILE A 47 -2.75 -4.92 -10.95
C ILE A 47 -2.14 -3.93 -9.97
N VAL A 48 -1.21 -4.40 -9.15
CA VAL A 48 -0.42 -3.50 -8.29
C VAL A 48 0.57 -2.72 -9.16
N LYS A 49 0.49 -1.39 -9.11
CA LYS A 49 1.42 -0.48 -9.80
C LYS A 49 2.52 0.02 -8.88
N MET A 50 2.20 0.17 -7.60
CA MET A 50 3.10 0.67 -6.57
C MET A 50 2.61 0.18 -5.20
N CYS A 51 3.52 -0.14 -4.28
CA CYS A 51 3.15 -0.52 -2.92
C CYS A 51 4.21 -0.02 -1.93
N GLY A 52 3.76 0.58 -0.83
CA GLY A 52 4.64 1.04 0.24
C GLY A 52 5.43 2.31 -0.09
N ASP A 53 4.97 3.14 -1.03
CA ASP A 53 5.68 4.36 -1.43
C ASP A 53 5.61 5.45 -0.35
N VAL A 54 6.78 5.91 0.08
CA VAL A 54 6.96 6.98 1.08
C VAL A 54 7.66 8.20 0.49
N SER A 55 7.97 8.22 -0.81
CA SER A 55 8.72 9.31 -1.45
C SER A 55 8.06 10.68 -1.28
N HIS A 56 6.72 10.73 -1.21
CA HIS A 56 5.97 11.95 -0.92
C HIS A 56 6.28 12.57 0.45
N LEU A 57 6.91 11.83 1.37
CA LEU A 57 7.32 12.29 2.69
C LEU A 57 8.73 12.89 2.71
N GLU A 58 9.56 12.70 1.68
CA GLU A 58 10.94 13.19 1.64
C GLU A 58 11.03 14.71 1.86
N ALA A 59 10.09 15.46 1.27
CA ALA A 59 10.02 16.92 1.41
C ALA A 59 9.53 17.42 2.78
N THR A 60 9.01 16.52 3.64
CA THR A 60 8.37 16.88 4.91
C THR A 60 9.34 16.91 6.09
N GLY A 61 10.60 16.50 5.89
CA GLY A 61 11.61 16.42 6.95
C GLY A 61 11.32 15.36 8.01
N VAL A 62 10.33 14.50 7.78
CA VAL A 62 9.96 13.45 8.73
C VAL A 62 10.94 12.29 8.60
N LEU A 63 11.59 11.93 9.72
CA LEU A 63 12.56 10.83 9.78
C LEU A 63 11.91 9.52 9.31
N GLU A 64 12.56 8.80 8.39
CA GLU A 64 12.17 7.46 7.91
C GLU A 64 11.93 6.47 9.08
N ASN A 65 12.59 6.70 10.21
CA ASN A 65 12.48 5.90 11.44
C ASN A 65 11.25 6.23 12.30
N ALA A 66 10.52 7.32 12.03
CA ALA A 66 9.32 7.71 12.78
C ALA A 66 8.10 6.87 12.37
N PHE A 67 8.11 6.27 11.17
CA PHE A 67 7.00 5.50 10.62
C PHE A 67 7.18 4.00 10.88
N GLY A 68 7.02 3.63 12.16
CA GLY A 68 6.99 2.25 12.62
C GLY A 68 5.73 1.49 12.17
N GLY A 69 5.84 0.69 11.11
CA GLY A 69 4.88 -0.37 10.72
C GLY A 69 5.21 -1.80 11.22
N ASP A 70 4.19 -2.65 11.33
CA ASP A 70 4.16 -4.08 11.70
C ASP A 70 4.99 -4.62 12.89
N LYS A 71 4.28 -4.81 14.02
CA LYS A 71 4.03 -6.14 14.62
C LYS A 71 2.53 -6.24 14.93
N SER A 72 1.78 -6.95 14.10
CA SER A 72 0.32 -7.17 14.16
C SER A 72 -0.52 -5.95 14.59
N SER A 73 -0.93 -5.12 13.63
CA SER A 73 -2.09 -4.25 13.84
C SER A 73 -3.36 -5.07 13.59
N ALA A 74 -3.92 -5.61 14.68
CA ALA A 74 -5.33 -5.99 14.76
C ALA A 74 -6.18 -4.75 15.03
#